data_AF-A0A0Q4UQL4-F1
#
_entry.id   AF-A0A0Q4UQL4-F1
#
_cell.length_a   1.000
_cell.length_b   1.000
_cell.length_c   1.000
_cell.angle_alpha   90.00
_cell.angle_beta   90.00
_cell.angle_gamma   90.00
#
_symmetry.space_group_name_H-M   'P 1'
#
loop_
_entity.id
_entity.type
_entity.pdbx_description
1 polymer ?
#
loop_
_entity_poly.entity_id
_entity_poly.type
_entity_poly.pdbx_seq_one_letter_code
_entity_poly.pdbx_strand_id
1 'polypeptide(L)'
;MDTSPTPQSLVLSIRHDGRVLFELLADWYTALDVTEVDAHDTERISATIRYWAAQRTWTATHRGTARSAHGTGYNRTVVVVISARPGIAFRRFSTAPDAMAARFAAVFGAGPLDPTSQEVADLARTIAADTRQFFRRSQRRAEVRIAGGQYLAIMEGYIAEMRAMTDMRDQDFAYESVRAGIGAIMDDEDYLLLAEDERARALYGEFLDQQSELYNWHMDIAKGGVVRPR
;
A
#
# COMPACT_ATOMS: atom_id res chain seq x y z
N MET A 1 -24.92 8.25 23.50
CA MET A 1 -25.23 7.73 22.15
C MET A 1 -23.94 7.18 21.61
N ASP A 2 -23.83 5.86 21.49
CA ASP A 2 -22.66 5.25 20.89
C ASP A 2 -22.77 5.50 19.37
N THR A 3 -21.91 6.35 18.84
CA THR A 3 -21.90 6.63 17.40
C THR A 3 -21.15 5.49 16.74
N SER A 4 -21.83 4.74 15.87
CA SER A 4 -21.16 3.68 15.10
C SER A 4 -19.99 4.30 14.34
N PRO A 5 -18.79 3.69 14.38
CA PRO A 5 -17.63 4.27 13.73
C PRO A 5 -17.87 4.42 12.23
N THR A 6 -17.51 5.58 11.70
CA THR A 6 -17.75 5.91 10.29
C THR A 6 -16.54 5.52 9.44
N PRO A 7 -16.71 4.85 8.30
CA PRO A 7 -15.59 4.54 7.42
C PRO A 7 -14.88 5.82 6.94
N GLN A 8 -13.56 5.86 7.12
CA GLN A 8 -12.70 7.00 6.74
C GLN A 8 -11.80 6.67 5.56
N SER A 9 -11.44 5.40 5.38
CA SER A 9 -10.57 4.98 4.30
C SER A 9 -10.81 3.53 3.88
N LEU A 10 -10.41 3.24 2.66
CA LEU A 10 -10.31 1.90 2.10
C LEU A 10 -8.85 1.63 1.74
N VAL A 11 -8.24 0.63 2.37
CA VAL A 11 -6.88 0.20 2.09
C VAL A 11 -6.90 -1.03 1.20
N LEU A 12 -6.10 -1.02 0.13
CA LEU A 12 -5.88 -2.14 -0.76
C LEU A 12 -4.43 -2.59 -0.58
N SER A 13 -4.22 -3.80 -0.07
CA SER A 13 -2.90 -4.44 -0.04
C SER A 13 -2.83 -5.46 -1.18
N ILE A 14 -2.06 -5.16 -2.22
CA ILE A 14 -2.04 -5.91 -3.49
C ILE A 14 -0.79 -6.79 -3.54
N ARG A 15 -0.98 -8.09 -3.79
CA ARG A 15 0.09 -9.09 -3.93
C ARG A 15 0.42 -9.35 -5.39
N HIS A 16 1.62 -9.88 -5.65
CA HIS A 16 2.09 -10.26 -6.98
C HIS A 16 1.21 -11.30 -7.68
N ASP A 17 0.51 -12.15 -6.92
CA ASP A 17 -0.37 -13.21 -7.43
C ASP A 17 -1.79 -12.72 -7.72
N GLY A 18 -2.02 -11.40 -7.73
CA GLY A 18 -3.32 -10.79 -8.02
C GLY A 18 -4.26 -10.74 -6.83
N ARG A 19 -3.95 -11.37 -5.70
CA ARG A 19 -4.76 -11.23 -4.48
C ARG A 19 -4.68 -9.83 -3.90
N VAL A 20 -5.82 -9.31 -3.49
CA VAL A 20 -5.96 -7.99 -2.89
C VAL A 20 -6.74 -8.11 -1.58
N LEU A 21 -6.13 -7.66 -0.50
CA LEU A 21 -6.83 -7.45 0.77
C LEU A 21 -7.42 -6.06 0.78
N PHE A 22 -8.74 -5.98 0.73
CA PHE A 22 -9.49 -4.76 0.96
C PHE A 22 -9.79 -4.62 2.45
N GLU A 23 -9.42 -3.50 3.04
CA GLU A 23 -9.69 -3.18 4.45
C GLU A 23 -10.47 -1.88 4.53
N LEU A 24 -11.72 -1.93 4.98
CA LEU A 24 -12.50 -0.73 5.27
C LEU A 24 -12.20 -0.29 6.70
N LEU A 25 -11.70 0.93 6.87
CA LEU A 25 -11.15 1.39 8.14
C LEU A 25 -11.85 2.66 8.63
N ALA A 26 -12.07 2.75 9.94
CA ALA A 26 -12.43 4.00 10.62
C ALA A 26 -11.21 4.86 10.96
N ASP A 27 -10.07 4.24 11.20
CA ASP A 27 -8.77 4.89 11.39
C ASP A 27 -7.66 3.87 11.08
N TRP A 28 -6.39 4.27 11.23
CA TRP A 28 -5.27 3.39 10.89
C TRP A 28 -5.21 2.07 11.68
N TYR A 29 -5.80 2.02 12.87
CA TYR A 29 -5.78 0.91 13.80
C TYR A 29 -7.12 0.18 13.93
N THR A 30 -8.21 0.73 13.38
CA THR A 30 -9.57 0.21 13.53
C THR A 30 -10.15 -0.22 12.20
N ALA A 31 -10.26 -1.54 12.00
CA ALA A 31 -10.94 -2.15 10.86
C ALA A 31 -12.44 -2.32 11.14
N LEU A 32 -13.24 -1.98 10.13
CA LEU A 32 -14.69 -2.17 10.12
C LEU A 32 -15.08 -3.46 9.40
N ASP A 33 -14.35 -3.77 8.32
CA ASP A 33 -14.45 -5.04 7.62
C ASP A 33 -13.18 -5.27 6.79
N VAL A 34 -12.89 -6.55 6.50
CA VAL A 34 -11.75 -6.98 5.69
C VAL A 34 -12.20 -8.08 4.74
N THR A 35 -11.79 -7.99 3.48
CA THR A 35 -12.13 -8.99 2.47
C THR A 35 -10.98 -9.20 1.51
N GLU A 36 -10.61 -10.45 1.24
CA GLU A 36 -9.67 -10.83 0.19
C GLU A 36 -10.43 -11.15 -1.11
N VAL A 37 -9.95 -10.60 -2.23
CA VAL A 37 -10.48 -10.84 -3.57
C VAL A 37 -9.34 -10.89 -4.59
N ASP A 38 -9.61 -11.44 -5.77
CA ASP A 38 -8.68 -11.38 -6.90
C ASP A 38 -8.82 -10.04 -7.64
N ALA A 39 -7.70 -9.42 -8.04
CA ALA A 39 -7.67 -8.13 -8.75
C ALA A 39 -8.39 -8.16 -10.11
N HIS A 40 -8.57 -9.34 -10.70
CA HIS A 40 -9.31 -9.54 -11.94
C HIS A 40 -10.81 -9.79 -11.72
N ASP A 41 -11.23 -10.15 -10.50
CA ASP A 41 -12.63 -10.37 -10.15
C ASP A 41 -13.34 -9.04 -9.86
N THR A 42 -13.58 -8.30 -10.94
CA THR A 42 -14.25 -6.98 -10.86
C THR A 42 -15.68 -7.07 -10.33
N GLU A 43 -16.33 -8.22 -10.50
CA GLU A 43 -17.68 -8.46 -9.99
C GLU A 43 -17.67 -8.58 -8.47
N ARG A 44 -16.78 -9.42 -7.92
CA ARG A 44 -16.63 -9.57 -6.47
C ARG A 44 -16.18 -8.28 -5.81
N ILE A 45 -15.21 -7.56 -6.38
CA ILE A 45 -14.80 -6.24 -5.88
C ILE A 45 -16.01 -5.30 -5.82
N SER A 46 -16.78 -5.20 -6.91
CA SER A 46 -17.95 -4.34 -6.96
C SER A 46 -19.02 -4.74 -5.94
N ALA A 47 -19.25 -6.03 -5.76
CA ALA A 47 -20.19 -6.57 -4.78
C ALA A 47 -19.77 -6.24 -3.35
N THR A 48 -18.48 -6.35 -3.02
CA THR A 48 -17.94 -5.98 -1.70
C THR A 48 -18.18 -4.51 -1.39
N ILE A 49 -17.88 -3.59 -2.32
CA ILE A 49 -18.11 -2.15 -2.12
C ILE A 49 -19.60 -1.84 -1.92
N ARG A 50 -20.48 -2.46 -2.72
CA ARG A 50 -21.95 -2.30 -2.56
C ARG A 50 -22.44 -2.83 -1.22
N TYR A 51 -21.96 -4.00 -0.80
CA TYR A 51 -22.29 -4.59 0.48
C TYR A 51 -21.89 -3.67 1.64
N TRP A 52 -20.72 -3.05 1.58
CA TRP A 52 -20.25 -2.10 2.59
C TRP A 52 -21.05 -0.80 2.62
N ALA A 53 -21.40 -0.25 1.45
CA ALA A 53 -22.21 0.97 1.38
C ALA A 53 -23.62 0.81 1.99
N ALA A 54 -24.15 -0.41 2.00
CA ALA A 54 -25.46 -0.73 2.57
C ALA A 54 -25.44 -0.96 4.09
N GLN A 55 -24.27 -1.05 4.72
CA GLN A 55 -24.17 -1.37 6.15
C GLN A 55 -24.67 -0.24 7.03
N ARG A 56 -25.52 -0.60 8.00
CA ARG A 56 -26.08 0.35 8.98
C ARG A 56 -25.24 0.51 10.23
N THR A 57 -24.50 -0.54 10.58
CA THR A 57 -23.70 -0.62 11.80
C THR A 57 -22.44 -1.40 11.51
N TRP A 58 -21.33 -0.99 12.13
CA TRP A 58 -20.05 -1.67 12.02
C TRP A 58 -19.62 -2.29 13.34
N THR A 59 -19.01 -3.47 13.26
CA THR A 59 -18.30 -4.11 14.38
C THR A 59 -16.83 -3.77 14.27
N ALA A 60 -16.39 -2.76 15.01
CA ALA A 60 -15.00 -2.33 15.02
C ALA A 60 -14.10 -3.40 15.62
N THR A 61 -13.03 -3.74 14.91
CA THR A 61 -12.00 -4.66 15.38
C THR A 61 -10.62 -4.03 15.20
N HIS A 62 -9.68 -4.34 16.08
CA HIS A 62 -8.29 -3.94 15.88
C HIS A 62 -7.77 -4.47 14.54
N ARG A 63 -7.21 -3.59 13.71
CA ARG A 63 -6.81 -3.87 12.33
C ARG A 63 -5.83 -5.04 12.22
N GLY A 64 -4.86 -5.13 13.14
CA GLY A 64 -3.92 -6.25 13.17
C GLY A 64 -4.59 -7.61 13.38
N THR A 65 -5.66 -7.65 14.18
CA THR A 65 -6.45 -8.86 14.43
C THR A 65 -7.33 -9.21 13.23
N ALA A 66 -7.93 -8.21 12.57
CA ALA A 66 -8.69 -8.44 11.35
C ALA A 66 -7.80 -8.97 10.21
N ARG A 67 -6.59 -8.42 10.06
CA ARG A 67 -5.61 -8.86 9.04
C ARG A 67 -5.07 -10.26 9.31
N SER A 68 -4.87 -10.66 10.56
CA SER A 68 -4.25 -11.95 10.88
C SER A 68 -5.09 -13.16 10.41
N ALA A 69 -6.41 -12.99 10.30
CA ALA A 69 -7.31 -13.99 9.72
C ALA A 69 -7.01 -14.33 8.25
N HIS A 70 -6.32 -13.44 7.53
CA HIS A 70 -5.95 -13.60 6.12
C HIS A 70 -4.47 -14.00 5.92
N GLY A 71 -3.77 -14.35 7.01
CA GLY A 71 -2.38 -14.84 6.98
C GLY A 71 -1.33 -13.74 6.83
N THR A 72 -0.06 -14.15 6.76
CA THR A 72 1.13 -13.26 6.77
C THR A 72 1.53 -12.74 5.39
N GLY A 73 0.81 -13.12 4.33
CA GLY A 73 1.16 -12.81 2.94
C GLY A 73 1.07 -11.33 2.54
N TYR A 74 0.66 -10.45 3.45
CA TYR A 74 0.45 -9.02 3.21
C TYR A 74 1.52 -8.11 3.81
N ASN A 75 2.63 -8.67 4.29
CA ASN A 75 3.73 -7.89 4.87
C ASN A 75 4.56 -7.17 3.79
N ARG A 76 4.57 -7.67 2.55
CA ARG A 76 5.28 -7.08 1.40
C ARG A 76 4.33 -6.99 0.21
N THR A 77 3.58 -5.89 0.18
CA THR A 77 2.55 -5.64 -0.84
C THR A 77 2.57 -4.19 -1.26
N VAL A 78 2.03 -3.93 -2.45
CA VAL A 78 1.74 -2.55 -2.85
C VAL A 78 0.49 -2.10 -2.10
N VAL A 79 0.58 -0.98 -1.39
CA VAL A 79 -0.51 -0.45 -0.58
C VAL A 79 -1.08 0.82 -1.21
N VAL A 80 -2.39 0.80 -1.47
CA VAL A 80 -3.14 1.98 -1.91
C VAL A 80 -4.15 2.35 -0.84
N VAL A 81 -4.22 3.63 -0.48
CA VAL A 81 -5.21 4.14 0.48
C VAL A 81 -6.16 5.10 -0.24
N ILE A 82 -7.40 4.66 -0.41
CA ILE A 82 -8.50 5.48 -0.91
C ILE A 82 -9.14 6.19 0.27
N SER A 83 -9.23 7.50 0.21
CA SER A 83 -9.88 8.32 1.25
C SER A 83 -10.38 9.63 0.63
N ALA A 84 -10.99 10.49 1.45
CA ALA A 84 -11.39 11.84 1.04
C ALA A 84 -10.19 12.73 0.62
N ARG A 85 -8.95 12.37 0.96
CA ARG A 85 -7.74 13.13 0.60
C ARG A 85 -6.74 12.23 -0.14
N PRO A 86 -6.60 12.39 -1.47
CA PRO A 86 -5.73 11.51 -2.25
C PRO A 86 -4.24 11.78 -2.01
N GLY A 87 -3.56 10.76 -1.48
CA GLY A 87 -2.11 10.68 -1.39
C GLY A 87 -1.44 10.19 -2.68
N ILE A 88 -0.11 10.07 -2.67
CA ILE A 88 0.69 9.73 -3.87
C ILE A 88 0.27 8.38 -4.48
N ALA A 89 0.20 7.31 -3.68
CA ALA A 89 -0.19 5.98 -4.16
C ALA A 89 -1.60 5.97 -4.76
N PHE A 90 -2.54 6.71 -4.18
CA PHE A 90 -3.90 6.83 -4.71
C PHE A 90 -3.92 7.59 -6.05
N ARG A 91 -3.12 8.66 -6.20
CA ARG A 91 -2.99 9.37 -7.47
C ARG A 91 -2.35 8.52 -8.57
N ARG A 92 -1.49 7.55 -8.21
CA ARG A 92 -0.96 6.55 -9.16
C ARG A 92 -2.00 5.49 -9.49
N PHE A 93 -2.82 5.10 -8.51
CA PHE A 93 -3.85 4.09 -8.65
C PHE A 93 -4.94 4.49 -9.64
N SER A 94 -5.56 5.66 -9.44
CA SER A 94 -6.71 6.11 -10.22
C SER A 94 -6.33 7.14 -11.28
N THR A 95 -7.00 7.12 -12.43
CA THR A 95 -6.88 8.18 -13.45
C THR A 95 -7.65 9.45 -13.08
N ALA A 96 -8.57 9.37 -12.11
CA ALA A 96 -9.38 10.50 -11.64
C ALA A 96 -9.47 10.50 -10.09
N PRO A 97 -8.33 10.66 -9.39
CA PRO A 97 -8.25 10.45 -7.94
C PRO A 97 -9.15 11.40 -7.15
N ASP A 98 -9.25 12.68 -7.54
CA ASP A 98 -10.08 13.65 -6.83
C ASP A 98 -11.58 13.35 -6.99
N ALA A 99 -12.00 12.86 -8.17
CA ALA A 99 -13.38 12.42 -8.39
C ALA A 99 -13.72 11.14 -7.62
N MET A 100 -12.78 10.18 -7.54
CA MET A 100 -12.96 8.98 -6.71
C MET A 100 -13.00 9.34 -5.22
N ALA A 101 -12.16 10.26 -4.76
CA ALA A 101 -12.16 10.74 -3.37
C ALA A 101 -13.50 11.40 -2.99
N ALA A 102 -14.03 12.26 -3.85
CA ALA A 102 -15.34 12.89 -3.65
C ALA A 102 -16.48 11.85 -3.58
N ARG A 103 -16.48 10.86 -4.48
CA ARG A 103 -17.46 9.75 -4.45
C ARG A 103 -17.32 8.88 -3.21
N PHE A 104 -16.09 8.57 -2.80
CA PHE A 104 -15.85 7.83 -1.56
C PHE A 104 -16.44 8.57 -0.36
N ALA A 105 -16.18 9.88 -0.23
CA ALA A 105 -16.73 10.69 0.84
C ALA A 105 -18.27 10.77 0.79
N ALA A 106 -18.86 10.85 -0.40
CA ALA A 106 -20.32 10.84 -0.54
C ALA A 106 -20.94 9.49 -0.12
N VAL A 107 -20.32 8.37 -0.53
CA VAL A 107 -20.84 7.03 -0.24
C VAL A 107 -20.68 6.64 1.22
N PHE A 108 -19.54 6.95 1.83
CA PHE A 108 -19.24 6.50 3.20
C PHE A 108 -19.39 7.58 4.28
N GLY A 109 -19.55 8.85 3.89
CA GLY A 109 -19.73 9.98 4.82
C GLY A 109 -21.19 10.36 5.12
N ALA A 110 -22.16 9.91 4.31
CA ALA A 110 -23.57 10.27 4.43
C ALA A 110 -24.42 9.26 5.24
N GLY A 111 -23.81 8.17 5.72
CA GLY A 111 -24.53 7.03 6.31
C GLY A 111 -24.90 5.97 5.26
N PRO A 112 -25.76 5.00 5.61
CA PRO A 112 -26.07 3.87 4.75
C PRO A 112 -26.82 4.31 3.49
N LEU A 113 -26.36 3.86 2.33
CA LEU A 113 -26.99 4.15 1.04
C LEU A 113 -27.65 2.91 0.44
N ASP A 114 -28.56 3.14 -0.50
CA ASP A 114 -29.07 2.06 -1.35
C ASP A 114 -27.90 1.48 -2.18
N PRO A 115 -27.59 0.18 -2.06
CA PRO A 115 -26.50 -0.45 -2.82
C PRO A 115 -26.72 -0.44 -4.34
N THR A 116 -27.94 -0.16 -4.78
CA THR A 116 -28.32 -0.04 -6.20
C THR A 116 -28.34 1.39 -6.71
N SER A 117 -28.12 2.39 -5.83
CA SER A 117 -27.99 3.80 -6.24
C SER A 117 -26.86 3.99 -7.25
N GLN A 118 -27.02 4.98 -8.11
CA GLN A 118 -26.06 5.27 -9.17
C GLN A 118 -24.69 5.64 -8.58
N GLU A 119 -24.67 6.36 -7.46
CA GLU A 119 -23.47 6.81 -6.76
C GLU A 119 -22.64 5.62 -6.24
N VAL A 120 -23.30 4.66 -5.58
CA VAL A 120 -22.64 3.44 -5.10
C VAL A 120 -22.20 2.57 -6.26
N ALA A 121 -23.04 2.42 -7.29
CA ALA A 121 -22.71 1.65 -8.48
C ALA A 121 -21.48 2.22 -9.22
N ASP A 122 -21.37 3.54 -9.33
CA ASP A 122 -20.24 4.22 -9.97
C ASP A 122 -18.96 4.07 -9.17
N LEU A 123 -19.01 4.25 -7.84
CA LEU A 123 -17.84 4.05 -6.98
C LEU A 123 -17.34 2.59 -7.08
N ALA A 124 -18.24 1.62 -6.93
CA ALA A 124 -17.92 0.20 -7.00
C ALA A 124 -17.27 -0.18 -8.34
N ARG A 125 -17.86 0.25 -9.46
CA ARG A 125 -17.30 0.00 -10.80
C ARG A 125 -15.94 0.64 -10.98
N THR A 126 -15.75 1.87 -10.50
CA THR A 126 -14.48 2.58 -10.65
C THR A 126 -13.37 1.90 -9.85
N ILE A 127 -13.63 1.56 -8.58
CA ILE A 127 -12.65 0.85 -7.74
C ILE A 127 -12.27 -0.49 -8.35
N ALA A 128 -13.25 -1.27 -8.83
CA ALA A 128 -13.01 -2.54 -9.49
C ALA A 128 -12.15 -2.41 -10.77
N ALA A 129 -12.50 -1.47 -11.64
CA ALA A 129 -11.76 -1.22 -12.87
C ALA A 129 -10.32 -0.75 -12.60
N ASP A 130 -10.16 0.23 -11.70
CA ASP A 130 -8.86 0.80 -11.33
C ASP A 130 -7.97 -0.25 -10.64
N THR A 131 -8.55 -1.14 -9.82
CA THR A 131 -7.80 -2.26 -9.18
C THR A 131 -7.21 -3.19 -10.23
N ARG A 132 -8.04 -3.66 -11.17
CA ARG A 132 -7.59 -4.54 -12.26
C ARG A 132 -6.56 -3.86 -13.14
N GLN A 133 -6.79 -2.61 -13.51
CA GLN A 133 -5.89 -1.86 -14.39
C GLN A 133 -4.57 -1.54 -13.71
N PHE A 134 -4.61 -1.12 -12.44
CA PHE A 134 -3.42 -0.84 -11.65
C PHE A 134 -2.54 -2.08 -11.54
N PHE A 135 -3.12 -3.22 -11.14
CA PHE A 135 -2.37 -4.47 -11.02
C PHE A 135 -1.66 -4.84 -12.34
N ARG A 136 -2.39 -4.89 -13.46
CA ARG A 136 -1.83 -5.22 -14.78
C ARG A 136 -0.75 -4.24 -15.23
N ARG A 137 -0.98 -2.94 -15.04
CA ARG A 137 -0.01 -1.90 -15.41
C ARG A 137 1.26 -2.01 -14.58
N SER A 138 1.13 -2.26 -13.28
CA SER A 138 2.26 -2.39 -12.37
C SER A 138 3.09 -3.64 -12.66
N GLN A 139 2.45 -4.79 -12.93
CA GLN A 139 3.15 -6.00 -13.40
C GLN A 139 3.92 -5.74 -14.69
N ARG A 140 3.27 -5.15 -15.70
CA ARG A 140 3.93 -4.80 -16.98
C ARG A 140 5.08 -3.82 -16.79
N ARG A 141 4.93 -2.85 -15.88
CA ARG A 141 5.99 -1.90 -15.56
C ARG A 141 7.18 -2.61 -14.90
N ALA A 142 6.93 -3.56 -14.01
CA ALA A 142 7.95 -4.40 -13.41
C ALA A 142 8.70 -5.23 -14.47
N GLU A 143 7.95 -5.92 -15.34
CA GLU A 143 8.48 -6.72 -16.45
C GLU A 143 9.41 -5.88 -17.34
N VAL A 144 8.95 -4.71 -17.81
CA VAL A 144 9.75 -3.81 -18.65
C VAL A 144 10.99 -3.31 -17.91
N ARG A 145 10.88 -3.02 -16.61
CA ARG A 145 12.01 -2.55 -15.80
C ARG A 145 13.13 -3.59 -15.71
N ILE A 146 12.78 -4.86 -15.56
CA ILE A 146 13.75 -5.95 -15.37
C ILE A 146 14.19 -6.64 -16.67
N ALA A 147 13.47 -6.43 -17.78
CA ALA A 147 13.71 -7.12 -19.06
C ALA A 147 15.15 -6.99 -19.59
N GLY A 148 15.84 -5.88 -19.28
CA GLY A 148 17.23 -5.65 -19.70
C GLY A 148 18.28 -6.43 -18.89
N GLY A 149 17.90 -7.17 -17.84
CA GLY A 149 18.77 -8.02 -17.01
C GLY A 149 19.76 -7.27 -16.10
N GLN A 150 20.11 -6.02 -16.41
CA GLN A 150 21.07 -5.23 -15.64
C GLN A 150 20.47 -4.62 -14.36
N TYR A 151 19.16 -4.37 -14.36
CA TYR A 151 18.53 -3.61 -13.29
C TYR A 151 18.60 -4.33 -11.93
N LEU A 152 18.50 -5.67 -11.90
CA LEU A 152 18.66 -6.43 -10.66
C LEU A 152 20.08 -6.31 -10.10
N ALA A 153 21.10 -6.31 -10.96
CA ALA A 153 22.49 -6.10 -10.54
C ALA A 153 22.73 -4.69 -9.99
N ILE A 154 22.04 -3.68 -10.54
CA ILE A 154 22.08 -2.31 -10.01
C ILE A 154 21.46 -2.26 -8.61
N MET A 155 20.30 -2.91 -8.40
CA MET A 155 19.68 -3.01 -7.08
C MET A 155 20.58 -3.70 -6.06
N GLU A 156 21.26 -4.79 -6.45
CA GLU A 156 22.26 -5.45 -5.61
C GLU A 156 23.40 -4.51 -5.23
N GLY A 157 23.87 -3.68 -6.17
CA GLY A 157 24.86 -2.63 -5.91
C GLY A 157 24.38 -1.61 -4.88
N TYR A 158 23.14 -1.12 -5.00
CA TYR A 158 22.55 -0.19 -4.02
C TYR A 158 22.41 -0.81 -2.62
N ILE A 159 21.98 -2.08 -2.55
CA ILE A 159 21.90 -2.81 -1.29
C ILE A 159 23.29 -2.97 -0.67
N ALA A 160 24.30 -3.32 -1.46
CA ALA A 160 25.68 -3.45 -0.99
C ALA A 160 26.23 -2.10 -0.48
N GLU A 161 25.93 -1.00 -1.18
CA GLU A 161 26.29 0.35 -0.76
C GLU A 161 25.65 0.70 0.59
N MET A 162 24.34 0.50 0.75
CA MET A 162 23.64 0.72 2.03
C MET A 162 24.19 -0.16 3.17
N ARG A 163 24.66 -1.38 2.88
CA ARG A 163 25.30 -2.26 3.87
C ARG A 163 26.69 -1.81 4.27
N ALA A 164 27.44 -1.24 3.34
CA ALA A 164 28.78 -0.73 3.60
C ALA A 164 28.77 0.54 4.48
N MET A 165 27.62 1.19 4.63
CA MET A 165 27.43 2.34 5.52
C MET A 165 27.40 1.89 6.98
N THR A 166 28.59 1.74 7.56
CA THR A 166 28.81 1.34 8.96
C THR A 166 29.53 2.42 9.79
N ASP A 167 30.04 3.49 9.17
CA ASP A 167 30.81 4.53 9.87
C ASP A 167 29.89 5.44 10.68
N MET A 168 30.10 5.43 12.00
CA MET A 168 29.35 6.23 12.97
C MET A 168 29.52 7.74 12.77
N ARG A 169 30.62 8.19 12.15
CA ARG A 169 30.92 9.62 11.95
C ARG A 169 30.03 10.27 10.89
N ASP A 170 29.46 9.45 10.02
CA ASP A 170 28.61 9.88 8.92
C ASP A 170 27.16 9.44 9.10
N GLN A 171 26.76 8.97 10.30
CA GLN A 171 25.47 8.33 10.52
C GLN A 171 24.25 9.20 10.14
N ASP A 172 24.28 10.52 10.42
CA ASP A 172 23.23 11.45 9.99
C ASP A 172 23.29 11.72 8.47
N PHE A 173 24.50 11.78 7.92
CA PHE A 173 24.72 11.98 6.48
C PHE A 173 24.33 10.74 5.66
N ALA A 174 24.55 9.54 6.20
CA ALA A 174 24.36 8.26 5.53
C ALA A 174 22.87 8.02 5.23
N TYR A 175 22.00 8.20 6.23
CA TYR A 175 20.55 8.05 6.02
C TYR A 175 20.00 9.14 5.09
N GLU A 176 20.31 10.42 5.33
CA GLU A 176 19.79 11.52 4.50
C GLU A 176 20.30 11.45 3.05
N SER A 177 21.56 11.05 2.83
CA SER A 177 22.10 10.89 1.48
C SER A 177 21.49 9.71 0.73
N VAL A 178 21.33 8.56 1.39
CA VAL A 178 20.63 7.40 0.80
C VAL A 178 19.20 7.77 0.49
N ARG A 179 18.49 8.43 1.42
CA ARG A 179 17.10 8.83 1.25
C ARG A 179 16.93 9.81 0.10
N ALA A 180 17.78 10.84 0.01
CA ALA A 180 17.72 11.84 -1.05
C ALA A 180 18.13 11.31 -2.43
N GLY A 181 19.01 10.31 -2.48
CA GLY A 181 19.48 9.68 -3.72
C GLY A 181 18.69 8.42 -4.08
N ILE A 182 19.22 7.26 -3.66
CA ILE A 182 18.70 5.94 -4.04
C ILE A 182 17.25 5.76 -3.54
N GLY A 183 16.93 6.24 -2.34
CA GLY A 183 15.60 6.11 -1.76
C GLY A 183 14.52 6.80 -2.57
N ALA A 184 14.78 8.02 -3.04
CA ALA A 184 13.83 8.75 -3.90
C ALA A 184 13.55 8.02 -5.22
N ILE A 185 14.53 7.32 -5.79
CA ILE A 185 14.32 6.49 -6.99
C ILE A 185 13.44 5.29 -6.65
N MET A 186 13.75 4.61 -5.54
CA MET A 186 13.11 3.35 -5.17
C MET A 186 11.70 3.54 -4.60
N ASP A 187 11.37 4.69 -3.99
CA ASP A 187 10.01 5.06 -3.55
C ASP A 187 9.00 5.06 -4.71
N ASP A 188 9.48 5.21 -5.95
CA ASP A 188 8.67 5.17 -7.16
C ASP A 188 8.55 3.78 -7.78
N GLU A 189 9.17 2.78 -7.14
CA GLU A 189 9.41 1.43 -7.65
C GLU A 189 8.72 0.31 -6.85
N ASP A 190 7.76 0.68 -6.00
CA ASP A 190 6.88 -0.23 -5.26
C ASP A 190 6.22 -1.31 -6.14
N TYR A 191 5.95 -1.00 -7.41
CA TYR A 191 5.44 -1.95 -8.41
C TYR A 191 6.32 -3.20 -8.59
N LEU A 192 7.60 -3.16 -8.21
CA LEU A 192 8.48 -4.34 -8.22
C LEU A 192 8.03 -5.43 -7.24
N LEU A 193 7.27 -5.08 -6.20
CA LEU A 193 6.60 -6.07 -5.33
C LEU A 193 5.55 -6.90 -6.08
N LEU A 194 5.09 -6.43 -7.24
CA LEU A 194 4.14 -7.13 -8.12
C LEU A 194 4.83 -7.84 -9.29
N ALA A 195 6.15 -7.78 -9.41
CA ALA A 195 6.88 -8.50 -10.46
C ALA A 195 6.57 -10.01 -10.39
N GLU A 196 6.49 -10.69 -11.53
CA GLU A 196 6.41 -12.17 -11.56
C GLU A 196 7.74 -12.82 -11.16
N ASP A 197 8.86 -12.15 -11.43
CA ASP A 197 10.20 -12.56 -11.01
C ASP A 197 10.36 -12.46 -9.48
N GLU A 198 10.58 -13.60 -8.83
CA GLU A 198 10.79 -13.69 -7.39
C GLU A 198 12.05 -12.96 -6.92
N ARG A 199 13.13 -12.99 -7.71
CA ARG A 199 14.37 -12.29 -7.37
C ARG A 199 14.16 -10.79 -7.35
N ALA A 200 13.38 -10.24 -8.28
CA ALA A 200 13.03 -8.82 -8.28
C ALA A 200 12.27 -8.43 -7.00
N ARG A 201 11.28 -9.24 -6.60
CA ARG A 201 10.52 -9.02 -5.34
C ARG A 201 11.42 -9.14 -4.11
N ALA A 202 12.30 -10.13 -4.09
CA ALA A 202 13.22 -10.37 -2.98
C ALA A 202 14.19 -9.20 -2.80
N LEU A 203 14.85 -8.76 -3.88
CA LEU A 203 15.78 -7.64 -3.86
C LEU A 203 15.09 -6.32 -3.47
N TYR A 204 13.88 -6.06 -3.99
CA TYR A 204 13.16 -4.85 -3.59
C TYR A 204 12.78 -4.89 -2.10
N GLY A 205 12.34 -6.05 -1.61
CA GLY A 205 12.03 -6.20 -0.19
C GLY A 205 13.27 -6.10 0.71
N GLU A 206 14.41 -6.63 0.30
CA GLU A 206 15.70 -6.46 0.98
C GLU A 206 16.12 -4.99 0.99
N PHE A 207 15.95 -4.28 -0.12
CA PHE A 207 16.19 -2.84 -0.19
C PHE A 207 15.36 -2.07 0.85
N LEU A 208 14.06 -2.37 0.99
CA LEU A 208 13.20 -1.76 2.01
C LEU A 208 13.67 -2.08 3.44
N ASP A 209 14.10 -3.31 3.71
CA ASP A 209 14.64 -3.67 5.03
C ASP A 209 15.88 -2.83 5.34
N GLN A 210 16.80 -2.69 4.38
CA GLN A 210 18.03 -1.90 4.55
C GLN A 210 17.74 -0.42 4.79
N GLN A 211 16.76 0.17 4.08
CA GLN A 211 16.31 1.53 4.37
C GLN A 211 15.75 1.66 5.78
N SER A 212 14.94 0.69 6.22
CA SER A 212 14.35 0.70 7.55
C SER A 212 15.41 0.54 8.64
N GLU A 213 16.43 -0.29 8.41
CA GLU A 213 17.60 -0.44 9.29
C GLU A 213 18.38 0.88 9.41
N LEU A 214 18.67 1.54 8.28
CA LEU A 214 19.35 2.85 8.28
C LEU A 214 18.53 3.91 9.02
N TYR A 215 17.21 3.96 8.81
CA TYR A 215 16.32 4.87 9.54
C TYR A 215 16.34 4.60 11.04
N ASN A 216 16.20 3.33 11.46
CA ASN A 216 16.21 2.98 12.88
C ASN A 216 17.55 3.34 13.52
N TRP A 217 18.66 3.07 12.83
CA TRP A 217 19.99 3.45 13.26
C TRP A 217 20.12 4.97 13.43
N HIS A 218 19.66 5.77 12.47
CA HIS A 218 19.63 7.23 12.59
C HIS A 218 18.73 7.71 13.75
N MET A 219 17.54 7.13 13.92
CA MET A 219 16.60 7.51 14.98
C MET A 219 17.08 7.16 16.39
N ASP A 220 17.90 6.13 16.56
CA ASP A 220 18.52 5.80 17.85
C ASP A 220 19.43 6.94 18.34
N ILE A 221 20.16 7.62 17.44
CA ILE A 221 20.90 8.85 17.79
C ILE A 221 19.96 9.99 18.13
N ALA A 222 18.96 10.25 17.28
CA ALA A 222 18.04 11.37 17.45
C ALA A 222 17.28 11.33 18.80
N LYS A 223 17.12 10.13 19.37
CA LYS A 223 16.49 9.89 20.68
C LYS A 223 17.47 9.84 21.86
N GLY A 224 18.74 10.16 21.66
CA GLY A 224 19.77 10.16 22.71
C GLY A 224 20.30 8.77 23.07
N GLY A 225 20.11 7.79 22.19
CA GLY A 225 20.73 6.47 22.30
C GLY A 225 22.26 6.52 22.12
N VAL A 226 22.93 5.46 22.53
CA VAL A 226 24.39 5.34 22.36
C VAL A 226 24.70 5.10 20.89
N VAL A 227 25.53 5.95 20.29
CA VAL A 227 26.08 5.76 18.95
C VAL A 227 26.82 4.42 18.89
N ARG A 228 26.41 3.53 17.97
CA ARG A 228 27.02 2.21 17.79
C ARG A 228 27.23 1.94 16.31
N PRO A 229 28.28 1.20 15.93
CA PRO A 229 28.38 0.64 14.59
C PRO A 229 27.17 -0.26 14.32
N ARG A 230 26.75 -0.28 13.05
CA ARG A 230 25.68 -1.15 12.58
C ARG A 230 26.19 -2.59 12.35
#